data_AF-A0A7V9T058-F1
#
_entry.id   AF-A0A7V9T058-F1
#
_cell.length_a   1.000
_cell.length_b   1.000
_cell.length_c   1.000
_cell.angle_alpha   90.00
_cell.angle_beta   90.00
_cell.angle_gamma   90.00
#
_symmetry.space_group_name_H-M   'P 1'
#
loop_
_entity.id
_entity.type
_entity.pdbx_description
1 polymer ?
#
loop_
_entity_poly.entity_id
_entity_poly.type
_entity_poly.pdbx_seq_one_letter_code
_entity_poly.pdbx_strand_id
1 'polypeptide(L)'
;ALERTDGPLVLDPAPLVAAVLVDRDRGVDRRLVAAGFHEGIGRAGAEAAVVLARQRGLDSVALTGGVFQNARLTEVVETALRAAGLEVLVHRSVPANDGGISIGQAAVAAARGAEGGKPTY
;
A
#
# COMPACT_ATOMS: atom_id res chain seq x y z
N ALA A 1 15.06 -0.41 -6.47
CA ALA A 1 14.52 -0.87 -7.77
C ALA A 1 13.60 -2.07 -7.50
N LEU A 2 12.67 -2.40 -8.40
CA LEU A 2 11.84 -3.62 -8.26
C LEU A 2 12.66 -4.82 -8.72
N GLU A 3 12.99 -5.71 -7.78
CA GLU A 3 13.73 -6.92 -8.07
C GLU A 3 12.78 -8.12 -8.03
N ARG A 4 12.84 -8.93 -9.10
CA ARG A 4 12.19 -10.24 -9.13
C ARG A 4 13.21 -11.27 -8.69
N THR A 5 12.96 -11.87 -7.54
CA THR A 5 13.54 -13.15 -7.18
C THR A 5 12.60 -14.27 -7.61
N ASP A 6 13.02 -15.54 -7.58
CA ASP A 6 12.13 -16.72 -7.75
C ASP A 6 11.16 -16.85 -6.55
N GLY A 7 10.42 -15.78 -6.26
CA GLY A 7 9.75 -15.50 -4.99
C GLY A 7 8.96 -14.18 -5.03
N PRO A 8 8.74 -13.52 -3.88
CA PRO A 8 7.95 -12.29 -3.82
C PRO A 8 8.61 -11.16 -4.62
N LEU A 9 7.79 -10.20 -5.05
CA LEU A 9 8.28 -8.93 -5.59
C LEU A 9 8.93 -8.14 -4.46
N VAL A 10 10.21 -7.79 -4.62
CA VAL A 10 10.97 -7.08 -3.58
C VAL A 10 11.20 -5.63 -3.98
N LEU A 11 10.89 -4.74 -3.05
CA LEU A 11 11.24 -3.32 -3.13
C LEU A 11 12.51 -3.08 -2.33
N ASP A 12 13.62 -2.84 -3.02
CA ASP A 12 14.86 -2.41 -2.38
C ASP A 12 14.77 -0.92 -1.97
N PRO A 13 14.81 -0.59 -0.66
CA PRO A 13 14.74 0.79 -0.18
C PRO A 13 16.10 1.52 -0.24
N ALA A 14 17.22 0.82 -0.44
CA ALA A 14 18.55 1.43 -0.36
C ALA A 14 18.73 2.62 -1.31
N PRO A 15 18.25 2.59 -2.58
CA PRO A 15 18.35 3.74 -3.47
C PRO A 15 17.55 4.96 -2.98
N LEU A 16 16.39 4.73 -2.36
CA LEU A 16 15.57 5.81 -1.81
C LEU A 16 16.27 6.47 -0.61
N VAL A 17 16.84 5.66 0.28
CA VAL A 17 17.62 6.16 1.43
C VAL A 17 18.87 6.90 0.96
N ALA A 18 19.58 6.37 -0.03
CA ALA A 18 20.75 7.03 -0.60
C ALA A 18 20.41 8.39 -1.22
N ALA A 19 19.27 8.49 -1.93
CA ALA A 19 18.81 9.76 -2.48
C ALA A 19 18.53 10.80 -1.39
N VAL A 20 17.90 10.40 -0.28
CA VAL A 20 17.67 11.27 0.89
C VAL A 20 18.99 11.79 1.48
N LEU A 21 20.01 10.94 1.58
CA LEU A 21 21.33 11.32 2.08
C LEU A 21 22.04 12.31 1.15
N VAL A 22 21.98 12.05 -0.16
CA VAL A 22 22.56 12.94 -1.18
C VAL A 22 21.90 14.32 -1.14
N ASP A 23 20.58 14.39 -1.07
CA ASP A 23 19.86 15.67 -1.02
C ASP A 23 20.14 16.43 0.27
N ARG A 24 20.26 15.72 1.41
CA ARG A 24 20.70 16.30 2.68
C ARG A 24 22.09 16.92 2.55
N ASP A 25 23.05 16.19 1.99
CA ASP A 25 24.45 16.65 1.88
C ASP A 25 24.60 17.81 0.91
N ARG A 26 23.68 17.95 -0.05
CA ARG A 26 23.55 19.10 -0.96
C ARG A 26 22.86 20.32 -0.34
N GLY A 27 22.35 20.21 0.89
CA GLY A 27 21.63 21.29 1.55
C GLY A 27 20.24 21.56 0.96
N VAL A 28 19.61 20.57 0.32
CA VAL A 28 18.22 20.68 -0.15
C VAL A 28 17.29 20.95 1.05
N ASP A 29 16.28 21.79 0.85
CA ASP A 29 15.28 22.06 1.89
C ASP A 29 14.66 20.75 2.40
N ARG A 30 14.70 20.54 3.72
CA ARG A 30 14.17 19.34 4.39
C ARG A 30 12.73 19.02 4.01
N ARG A 31 11.91 20.04 3.72
CA ARG A 31 10.52 19.87 3.27
C ARG A 31 10.46 19.17 1.91
N LEU A 32 11.37 19.54 0.99
CA LEU A 32 11.48 18.91 -0.33
C LEU A 32 12.02 17.49 -0.22
N VAL A 33 13.03 17.25 0.63
CA VAL A 33 13.55 15.90 0.88
C VAL A 33 12.46 14.99 1.45
N ALA A 34 11.69 15.46 2.44
CA ALA A 34 10.59 14.69 3.00
C ALA A 34 9.48 14.43 1.97
N ALA A 35 9.13 15.41 1.15
CA ALA A 35 8.15 15.24 0.07
C ALA A 35 8.62 14.22 -0.97
N GLY A 36 9.89 14.30 -1.39
CA GLY A 36 10.51 13.35 -2.32
C GLY A 36 10.55 11.93 -1.77
N PHE A 37 10.80 11.77 -0.46
CA PHE A 37 10.74 10.47 0.20
C PHE A 37 9.33 9.84 0.12
N HIS A 38 8.28 10.60 0.49
CA HIS A 38 6.90 10.13 0.41
C HIS A 38 6.50 9.79 -1.03
N GLU A 39 6.91 10.62 -1.99
CA GLU A 39 6.68 10.37 -3.41
C GLU A 39 7.35 9.07 -3.87
N GLY A 40 8.63 8.89 -3.52
CA GLY A 40 9.42 7.73 -3.91
C GLY A 40 8.87 6.42 -3.37
N ILE A 41 8.61 6.34 -2.05
CA ILE A 41 8.08 5.11 -1.45
C ILE A 41 6.63 4.84 -1.91
N GLY A 42 5.82 5.88 -2.04
CA GLY A 42 4.43 5.75 -2.48
C GLY A 42 4.32 5.25 -3.92
N ARG A 43 5.08 5.83 -4.85
CA ARG A 43 5.10 5.37 -6.25
C ARG A 43 5.65 3.96 -6.38
N ALA A 44 6.74 3.64 -5.69
CA ALA A 44 7.31 2.29 -5.75
C ALA A 44 6.31 1.23 -5.23
N GLY A 45 5.58 1.53 -4.15
CA GLY A 45 4.50 0.68 -3.64
C GLY A 45 3.32 0.56 -4.62
N ALA A 46 2.90 1.67 -5.24
CA ALA A 46 1.83 1.66 -6.22
C ALA A 46 2.19 0.84 -7.47
N GLU A 47 3.41 1.00 -7.99
CA GLU A 47 3.91 0.21 -9.12
C GLU A 47 3.90 -1.28 -8.82
N ALA A 48 4.36 -1.68 -7.63
CA ALA A 48 4.32 -3.07 -7.19
C ALA A 48 2.87 -3.62 -7.17
N ALA A 49 1.93 -2.84 -6.61
CA ALA A 49 0.52 -3.21 -6.57
C ALA A 49 -0.10 -3.31 -7.96
N VAL A 50 0.21 -2.38 -8.88
CA VAL A 50 -0.26 -2.43 -10.28
C VAL A 50 0.23 -3.69 -10.99
N VAL A 51 1.51 -4.04 -10.82
CA VAL A 51 2.09 -5.25 -11.41
C VAL A 51 1.34 -6.48 -10.90
N LEU A 52 1.12 -6.59 -9.58
CA LEU A 52 0.44 -7.73 -8.98
C LEU A 52 -1.04 -7.81 -9.37
N ALA A 53 -1.74 -6.67 -9.40
CA ALA A 53 -3.15 -6.60 -9.78
C ALA A 53 -3.35 -7.09 -11.22
N ARG A 54 -2.54 -6.59 -12.16
CA ARG A 54 -2.58 -7.03 -13.58
C ARG A 54 -2.27 -8.50 -13.74
N GLN A 55 -1.27 -9.02 -13.01
CA GLN A 55 -0.92 -10.45 -13.06
C GLN A 55 -2.01 -11.36 -12.53
N ARG A 56 -2.90 -10.85 -11.67
CA ARG A 56 -3.99 -11.61 -11.06
C ARG A 56 -5.37 -11.30 -11.65
N GLY A 57 -5.45 -10.40 -12.63
CA GLY A 57 -6.72 -9.93 -13.18
C GLY A 57 -7.61 -9.25 -12.14
N LEU A 58 -7.01 -8.48 -11.23
CA LEU A 58 -7.72 -7.72 -10.20
C LEU A 58 -7.90 -6.27 -10.65
N ASP A 59 -9.10 -5.74 -10.40
CA ASP A 59 -9.46 -4.38 -10.77
C ASP A 59 -9.42 -3.41 -9.57
N SER A 60 -9.31 -3.93 -8.34
CA SER A 60 -9.37 -3.14 -7.10
C SER A 60 -8.17 -3.40 -6.19
N VAL A 61 -7.72 -2.37 -5.48
CA VAL A 61 -6.65 -2.40 -4.47
C VAL A 61 -7.12 -1.69 -3.20
N ALA A 62 -6.95 -2.34 -2.05
CA ALA A 62 -7.27 -1.76 -0.75
C ALA A 62 -6.00 -1.25 -0.03
N LEU A 63 -6.04 0.00 0.45
CA LEU A 63 -4.97 0.60 1.26
C LEU A 63 -5.33 0.51 2.74
N THR A 64 -4.56 -0.26 3.50
CA THR A 64 -4.80 -0.57 4.92
C THR A 64 -3.49 -0.64 5.71
N GLY A 65 -3.56 -0.59 7.03
CA GLY A 65 -2.41 -0.51 7.92
C GLY A 65 -2.14 0.93 8.37
N GLY A 66 -1.59 1.10 9.56
CA GLY A 66 -1.39 2.40 10.20
C GLY A 66 -0.56 3.40 9.37
N VAL A 67 0.29 2.92 8.46
CA VAL A 67 1.09 3.78 7.57
C VAL A 67 0.21 4.64 6.65
N PHE A 68 -0.96 4.15 6.24
CA PHE A 68 -1.92 4.89 5.42
C PHE A 68 -2.80 5.87 6.20
N GLN A 69 -2.52 6.08 7.50
CA GLN A 69 -2.98 7.27 8.21
C GLN A 69 -2.18 8.52 7.81
N ASN A 70 -1.03 8.34 7.17
CA ASN A 70 -0.27 9.44 6.57
C ASN A 70 -0.99 9.90 5.29
N ALA A 71 -1.70 11.03 5.38
CA ALA A 71 -2.48 11.58 4.27
C ALA A 71 -1.66 11.78 2.99
N ARG A 72 -0.41 12.23 3.10
CA ARG A 72 0.45 12.44 1.93
C ARG A 72 0.82 11.13 1.25
N LEU A 73 1.18 10.10 2.02
CA LEU A 73 1.48 8.79 1.46
C LEU A 73 0.25 8.18 0.78
N THR A 74 -0.90 8.24 1.45
CA THR A 74 -2.16 7.72 0.93
C THR A 74 -2.55 8.41 -0.37
N GLU A 75 -2.45 9.74 -0.44
CA GLU A 75 -2.74 10.52 -1.65
C GLU A 75 -1.83 10.14 -2.82
N VAL A 76 -0.52 9.99 -2.58
CA VAL A 76 0.44 9.59 -3.62
C VAL A 76 0.08 8.19 -4.17
N VAL A 77 -0.17 7.23 -3.29
CA VAL A 77 -0.46 5.85 -3.68
C VAL A 77 -1.81 5.77 -4.38
N GLU A 78 -2.85 6.38 -3.80
CA GLU A 78 -4.20 6.41 -4.37
C GLU A 78 -4.20 7.04 -5.77
N THR A 79 -3.54 8.20 -5.93
CA THR A 79 -3.46 8.88 -7.23
C THR A 79 -2.78 7.99 -8.28
N ALA A 80 -1.65 7.37 -7.94
CA ALA A 80 -0.92 6.51 -8.85
C ALA A 80 -1.72 5.26 -9.25
N LEU A 81 -2.42 4.62 -8.31
CA LEU A 81 -3.26 3.45 -8.57
C LEU A 81 -4.48 3.79 -9.43
N ARG A 82 -5.17 4.90 -9.13
CA ARG A 82 -6.30 5.39 -9.94
C ARG A 82 -5.87 5.74 -11.35
N ALA A 83 -4.72 6.38 -11.52
CA ALA A 83 -4.14 6.67 -12.84
C ALA A 83 -3.81 5.39 -13.64
N ALA A 84 -3.54 4.28 -12.96
CA ALA A 84 -3.34 2.97 -13.58
C ALA A 84 -4.66 2.22 -13.90
N GLY A 85 -5.81 2.83 -13.63
CA GLY A 85 -7.14 2.28 -13.91
C GLY A 85 -7.71 1.37 -12.81
N LEU A 86 -7.10 1.34 -11.62
CA LEU A 86 -7.56 0.52 -10.51
C LEU A 86 -8.57 1.28 -9.63
N GLU A 87 -9.58 0.57 -9.14
CA GLU A 87 -10.41 1.04 -8.03
C GLU A 87 -9.59 1.01 -6.74
N VAL A 88 -9.56 2.12 -6.01
CA VAL A 88 -8.83 2.22 -4.74
C VAL A 88 -9.81 2.31 -3.58
N LEU A 89 -9.68 1.37 -2.65
CA LEU A 89 -10.47 1.28 -1.43
C LEU A 89 -9.65 1.80 -0.25
N VAL A 90 -10.18 2.78 0.47
CA VAL A 90 -9.55 3.38 1.66
C VAL A 90 -10.49 3.32 2.86
N HIS A 91 -9.91 3.31 4.06
CA HIS A 91 -10.65 3.32 5.33
C HIS A 91 -11.41 4.64 5.53
N ARG A 92 -12.69 4.56 5.96
CA ARG A 92 -13.53 5.73 6.25
C ARG A 92 -14.20 5.66 7.63
N SER A 93 -14.89 4.55 7.90
CA SER A 93 -15.68 4.36 9.14
C SER A 93 -14.92 3.62 10.23
N VAL A 94 -13.85 2.94 9.85
CA VAL A 94 -12.97 2.18 10.75
C VAL A 94 -11.54 2.66 10.51
N PRO A 95 -10.67 2.68 11.53
CA PRO A 95 -9.31 3.13 11.33
C PRO A 95 -8.50 2.10 10.55
N ALA A 96 -7.58 2.57 9.71
CA ALA A 96 -6.65 1.71 8.98
C ALA A 96 -5.61 1.01 9.90
N ASN A 97 -5.48 1.47 11.15
CA ASN A 97 -4.54 0.92 12.12
C ASN A 97 -5.15 -0.22 12.94
N ASP A 98 -4.46 -0.62 13.99
CA ASP A 98 -4.80 -1.78 14.80
C ASP A 98 -6.19 -1.72 15.44
N GLY A 99 -6.76 -0.51 15.60
CA GLY A 99 -8.15 -0.33 16.04
C GLY A 99 -9.19 -0.95 15.10
N GLY A 100 -8.85 -1.23 13.83
CA GLY A 100 -9.72 -1.86 12.85
C GLY A 100 -9.51 -3.37 12.69
N ILE A 101 -8.50 -3.97 13.35
CA ILE A 101 -8.11 -5.38 13.12
C ILE A 101 -9.23 -6.34 13.49
N SER A 102 -9.90 -6.14 14.63
CA SER A 102 -10.96 -7.03 15.12
C SER A 102 -12.13 -7.14 14.14
N ILE A 103 -12.45 -6.04 13.45
CA ILE A 103 -13.50 -6.00 12.42
C ILE A 103 -13.07 -6.81 11.20
N GLY A 104 -11.83 -6.66 10.74
CA GLY A 104 -11.28 -7.49 9.66
C GLY A 104 -11.29 -8.97 9.99
N GLN A 105 -10.94 -9.34 11.23
CA GLN A 105 -10.99 -10.72 11.71
C GLN A 105 -12.41 -11.27 11.70
N ALA A 106 -13.39 -10.51 12.21
CA ALA A 106 -14.80 -10.90 12.21
C ALA A 106 -15.33 -11.09 10.78
N ALA A 107 -15.00 -10.19 9.85
CA ALA A 107 -15.40 -10.29 8.45
C ALA A 107 -14.81 -11.53 7.76
N VAL A 108 -13.53 -11.82 7.97
CA VAL A 108 -12.88 -13.03 7.44
C VAL A 108 -13.51 -14.31 8.01
N ALA A 109 -13.79 -14.34 9.32
CA ALA A 109 -14.45 -15.48 9.95
C ALA A 109 -15.86 -15.70 9.40
N ALA A 110 -16.64 -14.63 9.23
CA ALA A 110 -17.99 -14.71 8.64
C ALA A 110 -17.96 -15.21 7.19
N ALA A 111 -17.04 -14.71 6.36
CA ALA A 111 -16.89 -15.15 4.97
C ALA A 111 -16.54 -16.65 4.89
N ARG A 112 -15.57 -17.12 5.69
CA ARG A 112 -15.18 -18.53 5.74
C ARG A 112 -16.29 -19.44 6.29
N GLY A 113 -17.04 -18.95 7.27
CA GLY A 113 -18.16 -19.67 7.86
C GLY A 113 -19.37 -19.80 6.92
N ALA A 114 -19.53 -18.88 5.96
CA ALA A 114 -20.57 -18.97 4.94
C ALA A 114 -20.23 -19.99 3.82
N GLU A 115 -18.94 -20.26 3.59
CA GLU A 115 -18.46 -21.27 2.62
C GLU A 115 -18.61 -22.70 3.14
N GLY A 116 -18.60 -22.90 4.47
CA GLY A 116 -18.98 -24.16 5.11
C GLY A 116 -20.49 -24.20 5.30
N GLY A 117 -21.20 -24.99 4.50
CA GLY A 117 -22.67 -25.09 4.51
C GLY A 117 -23.30 -25.16 5.92
N LYS A 118 -24.51 -24.60 6.04
CA LYS A 118 -25.29 -24.47 7.29
C LYS A 118 -25.14 -25.72 8.18
N PRO A 119 -24.90 -25.55 9.50
CA PRO A 119 -25.03 -26.66 10.43
C PRO A 119 -26.46 -27.20 10.31
N THR A 120 -26.59 -28.45 9.88
CA THR A 120 -27.83 -29.22 10.02
C THR A 120 -28.03 -29.47 11.50
N TYR A 121 -29.04 -28.82 12.09
CA TYR A 121 -29.67 -29.27 13.34
C TYR A 121 -31.01 -29.90 12.99
#